data_AF-A0AA36HHD9-F1
#
_entry.id   AF-A0AA36HHD9-F1
#
_cell.length_a   1.000
_cell.length_b   1.000
_cell.length_c   1.000
_cell.angle_alpha   90.00
_cell.angle_beta   90.00
_cell.angle_gamma   90.00
#
_symmetry.space_group_name_H-M   'P 1'
#
loop_
_entity.id
_entity.type
_entity.pdbx_description
1 polymer ?
#
loop_
_entity_poly.entity_id
_entity_poly.type
_entity_poly.pdbx_seq_one_letter_code
_entity_poly.pdbx_strand_id
1 'polypeptide(L)'
;MSACVTSIWRICYCLLLLNVLTVDRIDDALDFTTNMRKASLYATGLHMMLLAAERQLATVRSETYENERNVLHVFVSVNGLWGFSYGVVYSLKAQAARDLLAALLFSVIYALAIALMMRVRRANVAKWKGHRGTLQFSQSYQVRENVTSATYLYKCFLMYSVQAAASWFCLLLYLLFRDIYKVPMIELTFGFMFDIGIALLSTTLPFAIVTFNEKLRKQFQFFPRKSCETAENRAQSFVDFEGKQIRVEACEEASTYFNQLKEAWS
;
A
#
# COMPACT_ATOMS: atom_id res chain seq x y z
N MET A 1 10.63 -0.52 7.02
CA MET A 1 11.97 -0.71 6.40
C MET A 1 12.23 0.24 5.24
N SER A 2 11.36 0.36 4.22
CA SER A 2 11.61 1.25 3.07
C SER A 2 11.87 2.72 3.43
N ALA A 3 11.12 3.29 4.39
CA ALA A 3 11.34 4.67 4.86
C ALA A 3 12.69 4.86 5.55
N CYS A 4 13.17 3.85 6.30
CA CYS A 4 14.49 3.89 6.95
C CYS A 4 15.61 3.86 5.91
N VAL A 5 15.49 3.04 4.87
CA VAL A 5 16.48 2.93 3.79
C VAL A 5 16.59 4.23 2.99
N THR A 6 15.47 4.88 2.66
CA THR A 6 15.47 6.18 1.98
C THR A 6 15.99 7.32 2.86
N SER A 7 15.77 7.26 4.18
CA SER A 7 16.33 8.23 5.13
C SER A 7 17.83 8.04 5.32
N ILE A 8 18.32 6.80 5.40
CA ILE A 8 19.76 6.49 5.47
C ILE A 8 20.47 6.96 4.20
N TRP A 9 19.89 6.73 3.01
CA TRP A 9 20.42 7.29 1.75
C TRP A 9 20.58 8.81 1.80
N ARG A 10 19.55 9.52 2.27
CA ARG A 10 19.59 10.99 2.40
C ARG A 10 20.66 11.43 3.39
N ILE A 11 20.80 10.73 4.51
CA ILE A 11 21.84 11.00 5.52
C ILE A 11 23.23 10.74 4.93
N CYS A 12 23.45 9.62 4.25
CA CYS A 12 24.72 9.30 3.58
C CYS A 12 25.06 10.33 2.48
N TYR A 13 24.09 10.74 1.67
CA TYR A 13 24.26 11.77 0.63
C TYR A 13 24.57 13.15 1.24
N CYS A 14 23.90 13.53 2.33
CA CYS A 14 24.22 14.75 3.08
C CYS A 14 25.61 14.71 3.74
N LEU A 15 26.02 13.55 4.27
CA LEU A 15 27.36 13.35 4.84
C LEU A 15 28.47 13.38 3.77
N LEU A 16 28.15 12.94 2.55
CA LEU A 16 28.99 13.01 1.35
C LEU A 16 29.17 14.47 0.90
N LEU A 17 28.09 15.26 0.90
CA LEU A 17 28.14 16.71 0.72
C LEU A 17 28.95 17.45 1.79
N LEU A 18 29.05 16.89 3.00
CA LEU A 18 29.78 17.46 4.14
C LEU A 18 31.25 16.98 4.24
N ASN A 19 31.75 16.14 3.32
CA ASN A 19 33.15 15.68 3.26
C ASN A 19 33.68 14.96 4.54
N VAL A 20 32.81 14.38 5.36
CA VAL A 20 33.19 13.81 6.68
C VAL A 20 33.70 12.34 6.59
N LEU A 21 33.53 11.64 5.47
CA LEU A 21 33.89 10.23 5.31
C LEU A 21 34.98 10.03 4.22
N THR A 22 35.82 9.01 4.39
CA THR A 22 36.89 8.66 3.43
C THR A 22 36.31 8.07 2.13
N VAL A 23 36.87 8.48 0.99
CA VAL A 23 36.36 8.25 -0.38
C VAL A 23 36.08 6.78 -0.70
N ASP A 24 36.95 5.84 -0.33
CA ASP A 24 36.77 4.42 -0.71
C ASP A 24 35.61 3.73 0.03
N ARG A 25 35.35 4.08 1.30
CA ARG A 25 34.19 3.54 2.04
C ARG A 25 32.87 4.15 1.59
N ILE A 26 32.92 5.31 0.94
CA ILE A 26 31.75 6.02 0.44
C ILE A 26 31.20 5.32 -0.80
N ASP A 27 32.05 4.88 -1.73
CA ASP A 27 31.60 4.26 -2.97
C ASP A 27 30.86 2.94 -2.74
N ASP A 28 31.35 2.10 -1.82
CA ASP A 28 30.68 0.86 -1.42
C ASP A 28 29.34 1.13 -0.72
N ALA A 29 29.30 2.14 0.16
CA ALA A 29 28.08 2.54 0.86
C ALA A 29 27.04 3.13 -0.11
N LEU A 30 27.49 3.90 -1.10
CA LEU A 30 26.65 4.51 -2.12
C LEU A 30 26.08 3.45 -3.08
N ASP A 31 26.90 2.48 -3.49
CA ASP A 31 26.44 1.35 -4.32
C ASP A 31 25.46 0.47 -3.54
N PHE A 32 25.77 0.10 -2.30
CA PHE A 32 24.86 -0.67 -1.44
C PHE A 32 23.51 0.03 -1.30
N THR A 33 23.51 1.33 -1.02
CA THR A 33 22.28 2.06 -0.77
C THR A 33 21.48 2.32 -2.06
N THR A 34 22.16 2.52 -3.18
CA THR A 34 21.52 2.57 -4.52
C THR A 34 20.84 1.24 -4.84
N ASN A 35 21.51 0.13 -4.57
CA ASN A 35 20.97 -1.21 -4.80
C ASN A 35 19.79 -1.50 -3.85
N MET A 36 19.86 -1.08 -2.59
CA MET A 36 18.75 -1.19 -1.64
C MET A 36 17.54 -0.33 -2.04
N ARG A 37 17.76 0.88 -2.57
CA ARG A 37 16.69 1.72 -3.11
C ARG A 37 16.00 1.07 -4.31
N LYS A 38 16.76 0.44 -5.21
CA LYS A 38 16.19 -0.32 -6.34
C LYS A 38 15.43 -1.55 -5.85
N ALA A 39 16.01 -2.30 -4.92
CA ALA A 39 15.39 -3.47 -4.32
C ALA A 39 14.10 -3.13 -3.57
N SER A 40 14.01 -1.98 -2.91
CA SER A 40 12.78 -1.56 -2.20
C SER A 40 11.63 -1.24 -3.16
N LEU A 41 11.92 -0.61 -4.30
CA LEU A 41 10.92 -0.39 -5.36
C LEU A 41 10.41 -1.72 -5.93
N TYR A 42 11.29 -2.70 -6.08
CA TYR A 42 10.95 -4.01 -6.61
C TYR A 42 10.12 -4.82 -5.60
N ALA A 43 10.59 -4.83 -4.36
CA ALA A 43 9.90 -5.47 -3.26
C ALA A 43 8.49 -4.89 -3.12
N THR A 44 8.31 -3.58 -3.28
CA THR A 44 6.98 -2.96 -3.13
C THR A 44 5.98 -3.49 -4.16
N GLY A 45 6.35 -3.59 -5.44
CA GLY A 45 5.47 -4.18 -6.47
C GLY A 45 5.09 -5.63 -6.17
N LEU A 46 6.05 -6.43 -5.70
CA LEU A 46 5.80 -7.81 -5.30
C LEU A 46 4.92 -7.92 -4.05
N HIS A 47 5.07 -7.02 -3.08
CA HIS A 47 4.20 -6.95 -1.90
C HIS A 47 2.77 -6.54 -2.30
N MET A 48 2.60 -5.64 -3.27
CA MET A 48 1.28 -5.33 -3.82
C MET A 48 0.63 -6.56 -4.45
N MET A 49 1.40 -7.35 -5.21
CA MET A 49 0.92 -8.61 -5.79
C MET A 49 0.56 -9.65 -4.72
N LEU A 50 1.39 -9.81 -3.69
CA LEU A 50 1.12 -10.69 -2.55
C LEU A 50 -0.16 -10.29 -1.80
N LEU A 51 -0.34 -8.99 -1.53
CA LEU A 51 -1.55 -8.47 -0.90
C LEU A 51 -2.79 -8.69 -1.78
N ALA A 52 -2.70 -8.48 -3.09
CA ALA A 52 -3.81 -8.77 -3.99
C ALA A 52 -4.16 -10.27 -4.04
N ALA A 53 -3.16 -11.14 -4.02
CA ALA A 53 -3.34 -12.59 -3.97
C ALA A 53 -3.96 -13.03 -2.63
N GLU A 54 -3.51 -12.48 -1.51
CA GLU A 54 -4.10 -12.70 -0.18
C GLU A 54 -5.58 -12.29 -0.19
N ARG A 55 -5.89 -11.09 -0.68
CA ARG A 55 -7.29 -10.63 -0.79
C ARG A 55 -8.14 -11.52 -1.70
N GLN A 56 -7.57 -12.04 -2.78
CA GLN A 56 -8.26 -13.00 -3.66
C GLN A 56 -8.54 -14.29 -2.90
N LEU A 57 -7.58 -14.81 -2.12
CA LEU A 57 -7.76 -16.01 -1.31
C LEU A 57 -8.82 -15.80 -0.23
N ALA A 58 -8.79 -14.67 0.49
CA ALA A 58 -9.80 -14.29 1.47
C ALA A 58 -11.21 -14.15 0.87
N THR A 59 -11.30 -13.71 -0.39
CA THR A 59 -12.58 -13.62 -1.11
C THR A 59 -13.15 -15.01 -1.45
N VAL A 60 -12.28 -15.94 -1.86
CA VAL A 60 -12.68 -17.32 -2.24
C VAL A 60 -12.97 -18.17 -1.01
N ARG A 61 -12.15 -18.06 0.04
CA ARG A 61 -12.21 -18.87 1.26
C ARG A 61 -12.77 -18.10 2.46
N SER A 62 -13.79 -17.26 2.24
CA SER A 62 -14.26 -16.33 3.28
C SER A 62 -14.71 -17.01 4.58
N GLU A 63 -15.11 -18.27 4.54
CA GLU A 63 -15.60 -19.03 5.71
C GLU A 63 -14.49 -19.61 6.58
N THR A 64 -13.36 -20.03 5.99
CA THR A 64 -12.26 -20.67 6.72
C THR A 64 -11.09 -19.73 6.99
N TYR A 65 -11.00 -18.62 6.23
CA TYR A 65 -9.84 -17.74 6.24
C TYR A 65 -9.54 -17.13 7.62
N GLU A 66 -10.54 -16.74 8.40
CA GLU A 66 -10.33 -16.11 9.72
C GLU A 66 -9.74 -17.07 10.77
N ASN A 67 -9.96 -18.39 10.59
CA ASN A 67 -9.44 -19.42 11.49
C ASN A 67 -8.00 -19.83 11.13
N GLU A 68 -7.51 -19.48 9.95
CA GLU A 68 -6.17 -19.81 9.47
C GLU A 68 -5.14 -18.74 9.91
N ARG A 69 -4.53 -18.91 11.09
CA ARG A 69 -3.44 -18.03 11.55
C ARG A 69 -2.08 -18.48 11.02
N ASN A 70 -1.71 -17.99 9.84
CA ASN A 70 -0.46 -18.35 9.17
C ASN A 70 0.62 -17.25 9.26
N VAL A 71 0.89 -16.73 10.46
CA VAL A 71 1.85 -15.63 10.69
C VAL A 71 3.26 -15.99 10.20
N LEU A 72 3.69 -17.24 10.41
CA LEU A 72 5.01 -17.71 9.97
C LEU A 72 5.13 -17.71 8.44
N HIS A 73 4.08 -18.13 7.71
CA HIS A 73 4.05 -18.06 6.25
C HIS A 73 4.11 -16.62 5.74
N VAL A 74 3.41 -15.69 6.39
CA VAL A 74 3.49 -14.25 6.05
C VAL A 74 4.91 -13.74 6.24
N PHE A 75 5.55 -14.06 7.37
CA PHE A 75 6.92 -13.64 7.65
C PHE A 75 7.90 -14.20 6.62
N VAL A 76 7.84 -15.50 6.32
CA VAL A 76 8.70 -16.14 5.31
C VAL A 76 8.46 -15.52 3.93
N SER A 77 7.21 -15.27 3.54
CA SER A 77 6.88 -14.65 2.24
C SER A 77 7.46 -13.25 2.13
N VAL A 78 7.29 -12.41 3.16
CA VAL A 78 7.80 -11.04 3.18
C VAL A 78 9.32 -11.02 3.06
N ASN A 79 10.03 -11.82 3.85
CA ASN A 79 11.50 -11.89 3.78
C ASN A 79 11.98 -12.48 2.46
N GLY A 80 11.30 -13.52 1.95
CA GLY A 80 11.59 -14.12 0.66
C GLY A 80 11.45 -13.13 -0.49
N LEU A 81 10.43 -12.27 -0.48
CA LEU A 81 10.25 -11.22 -1.47
C LEU A 81 11.38 -10.18 -1.44
N TRP A 82 11.88 -9.81 -0.26
CA TRP A 82 13.03 -8.92 -0.14
C TRP A 82 14.30 -9.57 -0.68
N GLY A 83 14.59 -10.82 -0.31
CA GLY A 83 15.74 -11.57 -0.81
C GLY A 83 15.70 -11.72 -2.34
N PHE A 84 14.54 -12.08 -2.88
CA PHE A 84 14.31 -12.18 -4.33
C PHE A 84 14.53 -10.84 -5.02
N SER A 85 13.96 -9.75 -4.48
CA SER A 85 14.11 -8.40 -5.05
C SER A 85 15.56 -7.96 -5.11
N TYR A 86 16.32 -8.22 -4.05
CA TYR A 86 17.75 -7.91 -4.00
C TYR A 86 18.54 -8.78 -4.98
N GLY A 87 18.23 -10.08 -5.06
CA GLY A 87 18.81 -10.99 -6.04
C GLY A 87 18.63 -10.52 -7.48
N VAL A 88 17.42 -10.05 -7.83
CA VAL A 88 17.13 -9.48 -9.16
C VAL A 88 17.96 -8.23 -9.44
N VAL A 89 18.06 -7.29 -8.48
CA VAL A 89 18.93 -6.11 -8.64
C VAL A 89 20.38 -6.51 -8.90
N TYR A 90 20.87 -7.48 -8.13
CA TYR A 90 22.25 -7.95 -8.23
C TYR A 90 22.52 -8.62 -9.58
N SER A 91 21.64 -9.51 -10.03
CA SER A 91 21.76 -10.19 -11.34
C SER A 91 21.70 -9.23 -12.52
N LEU A 92 20.96 -8.13 -12.40
CA LEU A 92 20.84 -7.10 -13.44
C LEU A 92 22.03 -6.12 -13.48
N LYS A 93 22.96 -6.19 -12.52
CA LYS A 93 24.09 -5.23 -12.42
C LYS A 93 24.98 -5.23 -13.66
N ALA A 94 25.13 -6.38 -14.34
CA ALA A 94 25.99 -6.54 -15.51
C ALA A 94 25.34 -6.11 -16.84
N GLN A 95 24.05 -5.74 -16.86
CA GLN A 95 23.34 -5.44 -18.10
C GLN A 95 23.40 -3.94 -18.46
N ALA A 96 23.73 -3.63 -19.72
CA ALA A 96 23.82 -2.26 -20.21
C ALA A 96 22.50 -1.47 -20.14
N ALA A 97 21.35 -2.15 -20.23
CA ALA A 97 20.02 -1.55 -20.18
C ALA A 97 19.27 -1.84 -18.86
N ARG A 98 19.98 -2.05 -17.75
CA ARG A 98 19.40 -2.50 -16.47
C ARG A 98 18.20 -1.66 -16.01
N ASP A 99 18.30 -0.33 -16.13
CA ASP A 99 17.34 0.60 -15.54
C ASP A 99 16.04 0.62 -16.36
N LEU A 100 16.14 0.46 -17.69
CA LEU A 100 14.99 0.32 -18.58
C LEU A 100 14.31 -1.04 -18.43
N LEU A 101 15.09 -2.14 -18.42
CA LEU A 101 14.54 -3.49 -18.25
C LEU A 101 13.82 -3.63 -16.91
N ALA A 102 14.41 -3.10 -15.85
CA ALA A 102 13.77 -3.03 -14.54
C ALA A 102 12.46 -2.24 -14.59
N ALA A 103 12.48 -1.02 -15.13
CA ALA A 103 11.28 -0.19 -15.22
C ALA A 103 10.12 -0.93 -15.92
N LEU A 104 10.41 -1.64 -17.01
CA LEU A 104 9.42 -2.44 -17.75
C LEU A 104 8.89 -3.62 -16.93
N LEU A 105 9.78 -4.48 -16.41
CA LEU A 105 9.40 -5.66 -15.62
C LEU A 105 8.50 -5.29 -14.43
N PHE A 106 8.85 -4.22 -13.71
CA PHE A 106 8.08 -3.81 -12.54
C PHE A 106 6.80 -3.06 -12.92
N SER A 107 6.78 -2.32 -14.02
CA SER A 107 5.52 -1.75 -14.55
C SER A 107 4.50 -2.85 -14.86
N VAL A 108 4.94 -3.98 -15.41
CA VAL A 108 4.09 -5.17 -15.61
C VAL A 108 3.60 -5.72 -14.28
N ILE A 109 4.46 -5.89 -13.28
CA ILE A 109 4.07 -6.38 -11.94
C ILE A 109 3.02 -5.45 -11.30
N TYR A 110 3.22 -4.13 -11.35
CA TYR A 110 2.24 -3.15 -10.85
C TYR A 110 0.90 -3.26 -11.58
N ALA A 111 0.93 -3.36 -12.91
CA ALA A 111 -0.28 -3.51 -13.72
C ALA A 111 -1.04 -4.80 -13.36
N LEU A 112 -0.32 -5.92 -13.20
CA LEU A 112 -0.90 -7.21 -12.79
C LEU A 112 -1.51 -7.14 -11.38
N ALA A 113 -0.82 -6.51 -10.42
CA ALA A 113 -1.33 -6.33 -9.07
C ALA A 113 -2.61 -5.48 -9.06
N ILE A 114 -2.66 -4.39 -9.83
CA ILE A 114 -3.86 -3.56 -9.99
C ILE A 114 -5.00 -4.36 -10.65
N ALA A 115 -4.71 -5.09 -11.72
CA ALA A 115 -5.72 -5.89 -12.44
C ALA A 115 -6.32 -6.97 -11.53
N LEU A 116 -5.47 -7.67 -10.76
CA LEU A 116 -5.92 -8.66 -9.78
C LEU A 116 -6.78 -8.00 -8.69
N MET A 117 -6.32 -6.89 -8.12
CA MET A 117 -7.09 -6.16 -7.10
C MET A 117 -8.42 -5.62 -7.65
N MET A 118 -8.47 -5.20 -8.91
CA MET A 118 -9.70 -4.80 -9.59
C MET A 118 -10.66 -5.99 -9.74
N ARG A 119 -10.16 -7.17 -10.12
CA ARG A 119 -10.94 -8.42 -10.19
C ARG A 119 -11.51 -8.78 -8.81
N VAL A 120 -10.67 -8.77 -7.77
CA VAL A 120 -11.07 -9.02 -6.37
C VAL A 120 -12.19 -8.07 -5.96
N ARG A 121 -12.03 -6.77 -6.22
CA ARG A 121 -13.04 -5.76 -5.91
C ARG A 121 -14.36 -6.06 -6.63
N ARG A 122 -14.33 -6.37 -7.93
CA ARG A 122 -15.53 -6.72 -8.71
C ARG A 122 -16.21 -7.97 -8.17
N ALA A 123 -15.44 -9.01 -7.83
CA ALA A 123 -15.98 -10.25 -7.26
C ALA A 123 -16.68 -10.01 -5.91
N ASN A 124 -16.05 -9.23 -5.01
CA ASN A 124 -16.66 -8.88 -3.72
C ASN A 124 -17.94 -8.04 -3.89
N VAL A 125 -17.94 -7.07 -4.79
CA VAL A 125 -19.15 -6.27 -5.08
C VAL A 125 -20.26 -7.12 -5.69
N ALA A 126 -19.93 -8.05 -6.58
CA ALA A 126 -20.91 -8.98 -7.15
C ALA A 126 -21.51 -9.90 -6.07
N LYS A 127 -20.66 -10.46 -5.19
CA LYS A 127 -21.09 -11.29 -4.05
C LYS A 127 -22.03 -10.51 -3.13
N TRP A 128 -21.69 -9.26 -2.80
CA TRP A 128 -22.54 -8.38 -2.00
C TRP A 128 -23.90 -8.09 -2.66
N LYS A 129 -23.91 -7.73 -3.95
CA LYS A 129 -25.15 -7.46 -4.69
C LYS A 129 -26.06 -8.68 -4.79
N GLY A 130 -25.49 -9.87 -5.01
CA GLY A 130 -26.24 -11.12 -5.16
C GLY A 130 -26.89 -11.62 -3.87
N HIS A 131 -26.41 -11.20 -2.71
CA HIS A 131 -26.91 -11.68 -1.41
C HIS A 131 -27.45 -10.55 -0.52
N ARG A 132 -27.93 -9.46 -1.14
CA ARG A 132 -28.48 -8.32 -0.41
C ARG A 132 -29.74 -8.75 0.35
N GLY A 133 -29.69 -8.67 1.68
CA GLY A 133 -30.83 -8.99 2.55
C GLY A 133 -31.08 -10.47 2.80
N THR A 134 -30.23 -11.38 2.30
CA THR A 134 -30.37 -12.83 2.50
C THR A 134 -29.31 -13.44 3.42
N LEU A 135 -28.25 -12.69 3.74
CA LEU A 135 -27.16 -13.15 4.59
C LEU A 135 -27.45 -12.92 6.07
N GLN A 136 -26.92 -13.80 6.92
CA GLN A 136 -26.85 -13.56 8.36
C GLN A 136 -26.04 -12.29 8.66
N PHE A 137 -26.27 -11.67 9.81
CA PHE A 137 -25.62 -10.42 10.19
C PHE A 137 -24.09 -10.51 10.17
N SER A 138 -23.51 -11.59 10.72
CA SER A 138 -22.06 -11.85 10.74
C SER A 138 -21.47 -11.94 9.32
N GLN A 139 -22.12 -12.70 8.44
CA GLN A 139 -21.71 -12.86 7.04
C GLN A 139 -21.85 -11.55 6.25
N SER A 140 -22.93 -10.80 6.50
CA SER A 140 -23.16 -9.48 5.91
C SER A 140 -22.05 -8.49 6.30
N TYR A 141 -21.63 -8.51 7.57
CA TYR A 141 -20.52 -7.70 8.07
C TYR A 141 -19.19 -8.08 7.40
N GLN A 142 -18.87 -9.38 7.30
CA GLN A 142 -17.65 -9.86 6.62
C GLN A 142 -17.60 -9.47 5.14
N VAL A 143 -18.69 -9.66 4.39
CA VAL A 143 -18.78 -9.26 2.98
C VAL A 143 -18.61 -7.76 2.84
N ARG A 144 -19.20 -6.97 3.73
CA ARG A 144 -19.06 -5.51 3.79
C ARG A 144 -17.61 -5.09 4.05
N GLU A 145 -16.93 -5.71 5.01
CA GLU A 145 -15.53 -5.43 5.33
C GLU A 145 -14.60 -5.83 4.18
N ASN A 146 -14.86 -6.93 3.49
CA ASN A 146 -14.12 -7.35 2.30
C ASN A 146 -14.27 -6.38 1.13
N VAL A 147 -15.49 -5.92 0.83
CA VAL A 147 -15.73 -4.89 -0.20
C VAL A 147 -15.01 -3.58 0.14
N THR A 148 -15.09 -3.16 1.40
CA THR A 148 -14.48 -1.91 1.88
C THR A 148 -12.96 -1.99 1.82
N SER A 149 -12.37 -3.05 2.39
CA SER A 149 -10.92 -3.27 2.39
C SER A 149 -10.36 -3.42 0.98
N ALA A 150 -11.03 -4.17 0.10
CA ALA A 150 -10.63 -4.31 -1.30
C ALA A 150 -10.68 -2.97 -2.06
N THR A 151 -11.73 -2.17 -1.86
CA THR A 151 -11.85 -0.85 -2.50
C THR A 151 -10.79 0.11 -2.00
N TYR A 152 -10.51 0.09 -0.70
CA TYR A 152 -9.46 0.87 -0.07
C TYR A 152 -8.07 0.48 -0.61
N LEU A 153 -7.71 -0.81 -0.59
CA LEU A 153 -6.44 -1.32 -1.10
C LEU A 153 -6.24 -0.98 -2.57
N TYR A 154 -7.31 -1.12 -3.38
CA TYR A 154 -7.28 -0.72 -4.79
C TYR A 154 -6.93 0.76 -4.98
N LYS A 155 -7.51 1.67 -4.17
CA LYS A 155 -7.17 3.11 -4.24
C LYS A 155 -5.71 3.38 -3.86
N CYS A 156 -5.21 2.72 -2.81
CA CYS A 156 -3.80 2.80 -2.42
C CYS A 156 -2.88 2.32 -3.54
N PHE A 157 -3.22 1.20 -4.17
CA PHE A 157 -2.45 0.63 -5.28
C PHE A 157 -2.42 1.56 -6.47
N LEU A 158 -3.57 2.09 -6.85
CA LEU A 158 -3.68 3.03 -7.97
C LEU A 158 -2.84 4.28 -7.73
N MET A 159 -2.96 4.91 -6.55
CA MET A 159 -2.21 6.13 -6.25
C MET A 159 -0.69 5.87 -6.23
N TYR A 160 -0.27 4.76 -5.62
CA TYR A 160 1.14 4.37 -5.61
C TYR A 160 1.68 4.12 -7.01
N SER A 161 0.95 3.35 -7.84
CA SER A 161 1.38 3.04 -9.20
C SER A 161 1.39 4.25 -10.13
N VAL A 162 0.45 5.20 -9.98
CA VAL A 162 0.46 6.45 -10.76
C VAL A 162 1.70 7.27 -10.42
N GLN A 163 2.03 7.42 -9.14
CA GLN A 163 3.24 8.13 -8.73
C GLN A 163 4.52 7.42 -9.19
N ALA A 164 4.56 6.09 -9.08
CA ALA A 164 5.69 5.30 -9.57
C ALA A 164 5.85 5.47 -11.08
N ALA A 165 4.77 5.37 -11.86
CA ALA A 165 4.79 5.57 -13.31
C ALA A 165 5.26 6.98 -13.70
N ALA A 166 4.79 8.03 -13.00
CA ALA A 166 5.27 9.39 -13.20
C ALA A 166 6.77 9.53 -12.92
N SER A 167 7.27 8.85 -11.88
CA SER A 167 8.70 8.82 -11.55
C SER A 167 9.49 8.10 -12.65
N TRP A 168 9.05 6.92 -13.08
CA TRP A 168 9.69 6.17 -14.18
C TRP A 168 9.68 6.94 -15.51
N PHE A 169 8.62 7.69 -15.80
CA PHE A 169 8.58 8.58 -16.96
C PHE A 169 9.66 9.67 -16.89
N CYS A 170 9.90 10.26 -15.71
CA CYS A 170 11.02 11.19 -15.52
C CYS A 170 12.37 10.50 -15.74
N LEU A 171 12.53 9.24 -15.31
CA LEU A 171 13.75 8.48 -15.59
C LEU A 171 13.95 8.23 -17.09
N LEU A 172 12.89 7.92 -17.83
CA LEU A 172 12.97 7.74 -19.29
C LEU A 172 13.42 9.04 -19.97
N LEU A 173 12.85 10.18 -19.55
CA LEU A 173 13.27 11.49 -20.06
C LEU A 173 14.73 11.79 -19.68
N TYR A 174 15.15 11.49 -18.44
CA TYR A 174 16.55 11.60 -18.03
C TYR A 174 17.49 10.82 -18.97
N LEU A 175 17.19 9.54 -19.25
CA LEU A 175 18.01 8.71 -20.15
C LEU A 175 18.01 9.25 -21.58
N LEU A 176 16.86 9.70 -22.08
CA LEU A 176 16.70 10.28 -23.41
C LEU A 176 17.50 11.57 -23.58
N PHE A 177 17.44 12.48 -22.61
CA PHE A 177 18.19 13.74 -22.65
C PHE A 177 19.68 13.56 -22.40
N ARG A 178 20.10 12.52 -21.67
CA ARG A 178 21.50 12.17 -21.47
C ARG A 178 22.12 11.55 -22.72
N ASP A 179 21.50 10.48 -23.24
CA ASP A 179 22.14 9.62 -24.25
C ASP A 179 21.90 10.13 -25.68
N ILE A 180 20.73 10.72 -25.97
CA ILE A 180 20.34 11.17 -27.32
C ILE A 180 20.59 12.66 -27.51
N TYR A 181 19.96 13.50 -26.69
CA TYR A 181 19.96 14.95 -26.91
C TYR A 181 21.16 15.67 -26.27
N LYS A 182 21.84 15.06 -25.29
CA LYS A 182 23.01 15.58 -24.58
C LYS A 182 22.80 17.00 -24.03
N VAL A 183 21.63 17.27 -23.46
CA VAL A 183 21.28 18.58 -22.87
C VAL A 183 21.40 18.50 -21.34
N PRO A 184 22.50 18.99 -20.74
CA PRO A 184 22.84 18.69 -19.33
C PRO A 184 21.84 19.30 -18.32
N MET A 185 21.31 20.49 -18.59
CA MET A 185 20.36 21.15 -17.67
C MET A 185 19.02 20.40 -17.56
N ILE A 186 18.54 19.88 -18.69
CA ILE A 186 17.27 19.14 -18.75
C ILE A 186 17.46 17.75 -18.14
N GLU A 187 18.59 17.10 -18.41
CA GLU A 187 19.00 15.85 -17.77
C GLU A 187 18.94 15.98 -16.23
N LEU A 188 19.63 16.97 -15.66
CA LEU A 188 19.68 17.19 -14.22
C LEU A 188 18.28 17.40 -13.62
N THR A 189 17.42 18.14 -14.32
CA THR A 189 16.05 18.41 -13.87
C THR A 189 15.24 17.12 -13.78
N PHE A 190 15.27 16.27 -14.81
CA PHE A 190 14.52 15.01 -14.81
C PHE A 190 15.09 13.97 -13.85
N GLY A 191 16.42 13.92 -13.69
CA GLY A 191 17.06 13.10 -12.66
C GLY A 191 16.60 13.49 -11.26
N PHE A 192 16.57 14.79 -10.96
CA PHE A 192 16.09 15.31 -9.68
C PHE A 192 14.60 15.02 -9.44
N MET A 193 13.75 15.21 -10.46
CA MET A 193 12.32 14.87 -10.38
C MET A 193 12.08 13.38 -10.12
N PHE A 194 12.86 12.50 -10.76
CA PHE A 194 12.82 11.07 -10.48
C PHE A 194 13.18 10.76 -9.03
N ASP A 195 14.28 11.33 -8.51
CA ASP A 195 14.72 11.11 -7.14
C ASP A 195 13.69 11.59 -6.11
N ILE A 196 13.08 12.77 -6.33
CA ILE A 196 11.97 13.28 -5.52
C ILE A 196 10.79 12.30 -5.57
N GLY A 197 10.36 11.92 -6.78
CA GLY A 197 9.19 11.07 -6.98
C GLY A 197 9.31 9.72 -6.27
N ILE A 198 10.47 9.07 -6.41
CA ILE A 198 10.79 7.82 -5.73
C ILE A 198 10.84 8.01 -4.21
N ALA A 199 11.43 9.10 -3.73
CA ALA A 199 11.51 9.32 -2.29
C ALA A 199 10.15 9.62 -1.66
N LEU A 200 9.27 10.34 -2.36
CA LEU A 200 7.88 10.55 -1.92
C LEU A 200 7.09 9.24 -1.84
N LEU A 201 7.42 8.18 -2.59
CA LEU A 201 6.67 6.92 -2.51
C LEU A 201 6.66 6.33 -1.09
N SER A 202 7.71 6.59 -0.32
CA SER A 202 7.83 6.18 1.09
C SER A 202 6.83 6.88 2.02
N THR A 203 6.37 8.09 1.68
CA THR A 203 5.44 8.89 2.47
C THR A 203 4.01 8.83 1.93
N THR A 204 3.86 8.69 0.61
CA THR A 204 2.54 8.61 -0.04
C THR A 204 1.73 7.42 0.42
N LEU A 205 2.35 6.25 0.64
CA LEU A 205 1.62 5.05 1.06
C LEU A 205 1.04 5.18 2.49
N PRO A 206 1.79 5.57 3.55
CA PRO A 206 1.21 5.90 4.85
C PRO A 206 0.10 6.95 4.78
N PHE A 207 0.28 8.00 3.98
CA PHE A 207 -0.72 9.04 3.80
C PHE A 207 -2.01 8.50 3.14
N ALA A 208 -1.87 7.65 2.10
CA ALA A 208 -2.97 6.92 1.48
C ALA A 208 -3.76 6.12 2.52
N ILE A 209 -3.01 5.40 3.36
CA ILE A 209 -3.54 4.48 4.34
C ILE A 209 -4.41 5.25 5.35
N VAL A 210 -3.89 6.35 5.89
CA VAL A 210 -4.63 7.20 6.83
C VAL A 210 -5.83 7.88 6.16
N THR A 211 -5.68 8.34 4.92
CA THR A 211 -6.74 9.09 4.21
C THR A 211 -7.93 8.21 3.84
N PHE A 212 -7.66 7.01 3.34
CA PHE A 212 -8.70 6.12 2.83
C PHE A 212 -9.24 5.11 3.87
N ASN A 213 -8.55 4.90 4.99
CA ASN A 213 -9.04 4.04 6.07
C ASN A 213 -9.83 4.87 7.08
N GLU A 214 -11.15 4.73 7.10
CA GLU A 214 -12.00 5.48 8.01
C GLU A 214 -11.74 5.19 9.50
N LYS A 215 -11.35 3.95 9.85
CA LYS A 215 -11.04 3.56 11.23
C LYS A 215 -9.81 4.33 11.71
N LEU A 216 -8.74 4.33 10.90
CA LEU A 216 -7.51 5.08 11.19
C LEU A 216 -7.74 6.59 11.16
N ARG A 217 -8.45 7.10 10.15
CA ARG A 217 -8.77 8.54 10.04
C ARG A 217 -9.51 9.05 11.28
N LYS A 218 -10.47 8.28 11.81
CA LYS A 218 -11.17 8.64 13.06
C LYS A 218 -10.21 8.64 14.26
N GLN A 219 -9.32 7.65 14.37
CA GLN A 219 -8.30 7.61 15.43
C GLN A 219 -7.32 8.80 15.36
N PHE A 220 -6.91 9.20 14.15
CA PHE A 220 -6.07 10.39 13.95
C PHE A 220 -6.84 11.70 14.17
N GLN A 221 -8.14 11.76 13.86
CA GLN A 221 -9.01 12.91 14.17
C GLN A 221 -9.27 13.11 15.67
N PHE A 222 -9.02 12.11 16.50
CA PHE A 222 -9.08 12.26 17.96
C PHE A 222 -7.86 12.98 18.54
N PHE A 223 -6.72 13.01 17.84
CA PHE A 223 -5.50 13.67 18.33
C PHE A 223 -5.56 15.20 18.36
N PRO A 224 -6.19 15.92 17.40
CA PRO A 224 -6.33 17.37 17.49
C PRO A 224 -7.58 17.84 18.26
N ARG A 225 -8.40 16.94 18.82
CA ARG A 225 -9.72 17.29 19.39
C ARG A 225 -9.84 17.19 20.91
N LYS A 226 -8.72 17.26 21.64
CA LYS A 226 -8.71 17.30 23.11
C LYS A 226 -8.89 18.71 23.72
N SER A 227 -9.17 19.73 22.91
CA SER A 227 -9.58 21.06 23.38
C SER A 227 -10.81 21.56 22.63
N CYS A 228 -11.97 20.99 22.91
CA CYS A 228 -13.27 21.68 22.95
C CYS A 228 -14.33 20.69 23.41
N GLU A 229 -14.57 20.72 24.72
CA GLU A 229 -15.87 20.66 25.39
C GLU A 229 -17.15 20.19 24.65
N THR A 230 -17.91 19.40 25.42
CA THR A 230 -19.38 19.30 25.47
C THR A 230 -20.08 18.25 24.58
N ALA A 231 -20.41 17.15 25.26
CA ALA A 231 -21.70 16.48 25.41
C ALA A 231 -22.83 16.64 24.36
N GLU A 232 -23.61 15.55 24.29
CA GLU A 232 -24.98 15.39 23.77
C GLU A 232 -25.19 15.20 22.26
N ASN A 233 -25.97 14.15 21.93
CA ASN A 233 -26.63 13.89 20.63
C ASN A 233 -25.88 13.20 19.48
N ARG A 234 -24.99 12.24 19.73
CA ARG A 234 -24.56 11.30 18.67
C ARG A 234 -25.33 9.98 18.69
N ALA A 235 -26.61 10.06 18.29
CA ALA A 235 -27.27 8.92 17.68
C ALA A 235 -26.44 8.49 16.45
N GLN A 236 -25.88 7.28 16.48
CA GLN A 236 -25.05 6.74 15.41
C GLN A 236 -25.92 6.47 14.18
N SER A 237 -26.04 7.45 13.27
CA SER A 237 -26.60 7.21 11.94
C SER A 237 -25.58 6.41 11.13
N PHE A 238 -25.85 5.13 10.88
CA PHE A 238 -25.07 4.36 9.92
C PHE A 238 -25.46 4.80 8.51
N VAL A 239 -24.48 5.17 7.70
CA VAL A 239 -24.70 5.56 6.30
C VAL A 239 -24.35 4.36 5.42
N ASP A 240 -25.25 4.01 4.50
CA ASP A 240 -25.04 2.97 3.48
C ASP A 240 -23.95 3.42 2.49
N PHE A 241 -23.41 2.50 1.70
CA PHE A 241 -22.40 2.80 0.67
C PHE A 241 -22.89 3.73 -0.44
N GLU A 242 -24.21 3.90 -0.56
CA GLU A 242 -24.87 4.85 -1.47
C GLU A 242 -25.11 6.24 -0.83
N GLY A 243 -24.62 6.47 0.39
CA GLY A 243 -24.81 7.75 1.10
C GLY A 243 -26.17 7.90 1.77
N LYS A 244 -27.04 6.88 1.71
CA LYS A 244 -28.34 6.88 2.40
C LYS A 244 -28.16 6.63 3.89
N GLN A 245 -28.79 7.45 4.72
CA GLN A 245 -28.84 7.23 6.16
C GLN A 245 -29.73 6.03 6.46
N ILE A 246 -29.14 4.98 7.01
CA ILE A 246 -29.84 3.88 7.63
C ILE A 246 -30.06 4.30 9.09
N ARG A 247 -31.29 4.67 9.43
CA ARG A 247 -31.76 4.65 10.82
C ARG A 247 -31.84 3.17 11.20
N VAL A 248 -30.79 2.65 11.81
CA VAL A 248 -30.81 1.32 12.39
C VAL A 248 -31.46 1.49 13.76
N GLU A 249 -32.59 0.84 14.00
CA GLU A 249 -33.19 0.59 15.32
C GLU A 249 -32.30 -0.38 16.15
N ALA A 250 -30.98 -0.18 16.08
CA ALA A 250 -29.95 -1.02 16.69
C ALA A 250 -29.99 -1.00 18.22
N CYS A 251 -30.67 -0.02 18.83
CA CYS A 251 -30.80 0.02 20.28
C CYS A 251 -31.74 -1.08 20.79
N GLU A 252 -32.83 -1.35 20.07
CA GLU A 252 -33.74 -2.44 20.44
C GLU A 252 -33.13 -3.79 20.05
N GLU A 253 -32.61 -3.94 18.82
CA GLU A 253 -32.06 -5.22 18.35
C GLU A 253 -30.82 -5.69 19.14
N ALA A 254 -29.90 -4.77 19.48
CA ALA A 254 -28.75 -5.10 20.33
C ALA A 254 -29.17 -5.40 21.78
N SER A 255 -30.20 -4.72 22.31
CA SER A 255 -30.72 -5.02 23.64
C SER A 255 -31.39 -6.39 23.70
N THR A 256 -32.13 -6.77 22.65
CA THR A 256 -32.76 -8.10 22.53
C THR A 256 -31.68 -9.18 22.43
N TYR A 257 -30.61 -8.95 21.66
CA TYR A 257 -29.47 -9.87 21.58
C TYR A 257 -28.73 -10.03 22.91
N PHE A 258 -28.43 -8.93 23.61
CA PHE A 258 -27.75 -9.00 24.92
C PHE A 258 -28.64 -9.63 26.00
N ASN A 259 -29.96 -9.41 25.94
CA ASN A 259 -30.91 -10.04 26.85
C ASN A 259 -31.03 -11.55 26.57
N GLN A 260 -31.10 -11.98 25.31
CA GLN A 260 -31.09 -13.40 24.95
C GLN A 260 -29.77 -14.10 25.35
N LEU A 261 -28.63 -13.40 25.22
CA LEU A 261 -27.33 -13.94 25.62
C LEU A 261 -27.20 -14.07 27.15
N LYS A 262 -27.85 -13.16 27.89
CA LYS A 262 -27.90 -13.17 29.36
C LYS A 262 -28.82 -14.27 29.89
N GLU A 263 -29.96 -14.51 29.23
CA GLU A 263 -30.88 -15.62 29.53
C GLU A 263 -30.27 -16.98 29.21
N ALA A 264 -29.45 -17.08 28.16
CA ALA A 264 -28.78 -18.33 27.79
C ALA A 264 -27.62 -18.71 28.72
N TRP A 265 -27.15 -17.80 29.58
CA TRP A 265 -26.02 -17.98 30.49
C TRP A 265 -26.41 -17.90 31.98
N SER A 266 -27.70 -17.78 32.28
CA SER A 266 -28.29 -17.91 33.63
C SER A 266 -28.99 -19.24 33.78
#